data_AF-A0A537E5Z7-F1
#
_entry.id   AF-A0A537E5Z7-F1
#
_cell.length_a   1.000
_cell.length_b   1.000
_cell.length_c   1.000
_cell.angle_alpha   90.00
_cell.angle_beta   90.00
_cell.angle_gamma   90.00
#
_symmetry.space_group_name_H-M   'P 1'
#
loop_
_entity.id
_entity.type
_entity.pdbx_description
1 polymer ?
#
loop_
_entity_poly.entity_id
_entity_poly.type
_entity_poly.pdbx_seq_one_letter_code
_entity_poly.pdbx_strand_id
1 'polypeptide(L)' 'MSDYLKGKRGRLFVDVGAYHGHYSLLLSGNFDRVIAIEPVSANADFLKGVIAIRKASNITIIRMAVKAGYSPGTVLRVV' A
#
# COMPACT_ATOMS: atom_id res chain seq x y z
N MET A 1 -15.75 -6.77 -7.67
CA MET A 1 -14.78 -6.49 -6.59
C MET A 1 -15.52 -5.74 -5.48
N SER A 2 -15.46 -6.22 -4.23
CA SER A 2 -16.55 -6.09 -3.25
C SER A 2 -16.74 -4.68 -2.67
N ASP A 3 -18.00 -4.26 -2.57
CA ASP A 3 -18.42 -3.01 -1.93
C ASP A 3 -17.98 -2.90 -0.45
N TYR A 4 -17.57 -4.02 0.14
CA TYR A 4 -17.02 -4.11 1.50
C TYR A 4 -15.85 -3.16 1.76
N LEU A 5 -14.91 -3.02 0.80
CA LEU A 5 -13.71 -2.20 1.01
C LEU A 5 -13.95 -0.70 0.80
N LYS A 6 -14.85 -0.32 -0.13
CA LYS A 6 -15.08 1.08 -0.50
C LYS A 6 -15.56 1.96 0.66
N GLY A 7 -16.27 1.37 1.62
CA GLY A 7 -16.78 2.08 2.80
C GLY A 7 -15.81 2.14 3.98
N LYS A 8 -14.67 1.43 3.93
CA LYS A 8 -13.71 1.42 5.04
C LYS A 8 -12.94 2.72 5.09
N ARG A 9 -12.83 3.29 6.30
CA ARG A 9 -12.11 4.52 6.62
C ARG A 9 -11.23 4.28 7.84
N GLY A 10 -10.17 5.07 8.00
CA GLY A 10 -9.29 4.97 9.15
C GLY A 10 -8.04 5.83 9.02
N ARG A 11 -7.12 5.70 9.97
CA ARG A 11 -5.88 6.50 9.98
C ARG A 11 -4.80 5.94 9.07
N LEU A 12 -4.70 4.62 8.96
CA LEU A 12 -3.64 3.94 8.24
C LEU A 12 -4.20 2.74 7.46
N PHE A 13 -3.86 2.65 6.18
CA PHE A 13 -4.02 1.47 5.36
C PHE A 13 -2.64 0.97 4.91
N VAL A 14 -2.40 -0.34 5.01
CA VAL A 14 -1.15 -0.99 4.58
C VAL A 14 -1.49 -1.99 3.47
N ASP A 15 -0.95 -1.75 2.28
CA ASP A 15 -1.17 -2.55 1.06
C ASP A 15 0.10 -3.38 0.79
N VAL A 16 0.07 -4.67 1.12
CA VAL A 16 1.22 -5.59 0.98
C VAL A 16 1.12 -6.32 -0.35
N GLY A 17 2.15 -6.19 -1.20
CA GLY A 17 2.07 -6.66 -2.59
C GLY A 17 1.25 -5.69 -3.45
N ALA A 18 1.58 -4.40 -3.34
CA ALA A 18 0.76 -3.33 -3.91
C ALA A 18 0.71 -3.35 -5.44
N TYR A 19 1.66 -3.98 -6.13
CA TYR A 19 1.74 -4.06 -7.60
C TYR A 19 1.59 -2.66 -8.24
N HIS A 20 0.55 -2.46 -9.05
CA HIS A 20 0.22 -1.17 -9.68
C HIS A 20 -0.68 -0.25 -8.82
N GLY A 21 -0.91 -0.61 -7.55
CA GLY A 21 -1.58 0.20 -6.53
C GLY A 21 -3.11 0.29 -6.65
N HIS A 22 -3.78 -0.74 -7.16
CA HIS A 22 -5.24 -0.75 -7.29
C HIS A 22 -5.95 -0.37 -5.98
N TYR A 23 -5.59 -1.01 -4.86
CA TYR A 23 -6.19 -0.74 -3.55
C TYR A 23 -5.60 0.48 -2.87
N SER A 24 -4.28 0.68 -2.97
CA SER A 24 -3.61 1.89 -2.51
C SER A 24 -4.30 3.17 -3.00
N LEU A 25 -4.64 3.24 -4.29
CA LEU A 25 -5.32 4.39 -4.90
C LEU A 25 -6.82 4.42 -4.61
N LEU A 26 -7.48 3.25 -4.56
CA LEU A 26 -8.90 3.18 -4.24
C LEU A 26 -9.18 3.72 -2.83
N LEU A 27 -8.30 3.40 -1.87
CA LEU A 27 -8.49 3.71 -0.45
C LEU A 27 -7.76 4.97 -0.01
N SER A 28 -6.98 5.63 -0.88
CA SER A 28 -6.28 6.87 -0.53
C SER A 28 -7.22 8.01 -0.14
N GLY A 29 -8.45 8.05 -0.65
CA GLY A 29 -9.46 9.04 -0.25
C GLY A 29 -10.18 8.72 1.07
N ASN A 30 -9.98 7.52 1.60
CA ASN A 30 -10.67 7.04 2.80
C ASN A 30 -9.76 6.97 4.04
N PHE A 31 -8.44 7.03 3.85
CA PHE A 31 -7.46 6.89 4.92
C PHE A 31 -6.51 8.09 4.96
N ASP A 32 -6.11 8.50 6.18
CA ASP A 32 -5.19 9.63 6.34
C ASP A 32 -3.81 9.32 5.73
N ARG A 33 -3.38 8.05 5.80
CA ARG A 33 -2.11 7.55 5.25
C ARG A 33 -2.26 6.17 4.63
N VAL A 34 -1.58 5.97 3.50
CA VAL A 34 -1.43 4.67 2.85
C VAL A 34 0.06 4.31 2.74
N ILE A 35 0.40 3.08 3.13
CA ILE A 35 1.73 2.50 2.90
C ILE A 35 1.57 1.38 1.87
N ALA A 36 2.16 1.57 0.69
CA ALA A 36 2.19 0.59 -0.38
C ALA A 36 3.53 -0.14 -0.38
N ILE A 37 3.53 -1.45 -0.14
CA ILE A 37 4.75 -2.26 -0.12
C ILE A 37 4.81 -3.08 -1.41
N GLU A 38 5.82 -2.82 -2.23
CA GLU A 38 6.01 -3.47 -3.53
C GLU A 38 7.50 -3.74 -3.77
N PRO A 39 7.93 -5.02 -3.77
CA PRO A 39 9.34 -5.36 -3.92
C PRO A 39 9.87 -5.23 -5.35
N VAL A 40 9.04 -5.37 -6.38
CA VAL A 40 9.50 -5.31 -7.78
C VAL A 40 9.64 -3.85 -8.21
N SER A 41 10.87 -3.46 -8.55
CA SER A 41 11.20 -2.07 -8.91
C SER A 41 10.32 -1.50 -10.02
N ALA A 42 10.10 -2.26 -11.10
CA ALA A 42 9.27 -1.83 -12.22
C ALA A 42 7.82 -1.51 -11.81
N ASN A 43 7.23 -2.32 -10.92
CA ASN A 43 5.88 -2.09 -10.41
C ASN A 43 5.84 -0.86 -9.49
N ALA A 44 6.84 -0.71 -8.62
CA ALA A 44 6.95 0.44 -7.72
C ALA A 44 7.21 1.76 -8.48
N ASP A 45 7.97 1.72 -9.58
CA ASP A 45 8.19 2.87 -10.47
C ASP A 45 6.89 3.24 -11.20
N PHE A 46 6.17 2.24 -11.72
CA PHE A 46 4.85 2.44 -12.33
C PHE A 46 3.88 3.09 -11.32
N LEU A 47 3.76 2.53 -10.12
CA LEU A 47 2.90 3.06 -9.06
C LEU A 47 3.28 4.51 -8.69
N LYS A 48 4.57 4.82 -8.59
CA LYS A 48 5.04 6.20 -8.35
C LYS A 48 4.53 7.17 -9.41
N GLY A 49 4.55 6.77 -10.68
CA GLY A 49 3.99 7.55 -11.79
C GLY A 49 2.48 7.76 -11.65
N VAL A 50 1.73 6.70 -11.34
CA VAL A 50 0.27 6.80 -11.16
C VAL A 50 -0.10 7.68 -9.96
N ILE A 51 0.63 7.59 -8.85
CA ILE A 51 0.45 8.47 -7.68
C ILE A 51 0.63 9.93 -8.05
N ALA A 52 1.66 10.25 -8.83
CA ALA A 52 1.93 11.61 -9.29
C ALA A 52 0.78 12.15 -10.16
N ILE A 53 0.31 11.34 -11.13
CA ILE A 53 -0.82 11.70 -12.00
C ILE A 53 -2.10 11.93 -11.20
N ARG A 54 -2.39 11.05 -10.23
CA ARG A 54 -3.60 11.13 -9.40
C ARG A 54 -3.49 12.09 -8.21
N LYS A 55 -2.34 12.72 -8.01
CA LYS A 55 -2.05 13.62 -6.89
C LYS A 55 -2.35 12.99 -5.51
N ALA A 56 -2.12 11.69 -5.37
CA ALA A 56 -2.41 10.92 -4.15
C ALA A 56 -1.24 11.05 -3.15
N SER A 57 -1.07 12.25 -2.58
CA SER A 57 0.10 12.61 -1.76
C SER A 57 0.22 11.87 -0.43
N ASN A 58 -0.85 11.22 0.03
CA ASN A 58 -0.88 10.45 1.27
C ASN A 58 -0.40 8.99 1.11
N ILE A 59 0.04 8.59 -0.09
CA ILE A 59 0.59 7.27 -0.36
C ILE A 59 2.12 7.30 -0.30
N THR A 60 2.70 6.44 0.54
CA THR A 60 4.16 6.19 0.60
C THR A 60 4.48 4.80 0.07
N ILE A 61 5.42 4.70 -0.87
CA ILE A 61 5.89 3.41 -1.40
C ILE A 61 7.12 2.94 -0.61
N ILE A 62 7.10 1.69 -0.16
CA ILE A 62 8.25 0.99 0.40
C ILE A 62 8.66 -0.12 -0.58
N ARG A 63 9.89 -0.02 -1.11
CA ARG A 63 10.44 -0.92 -2.14
C ARG A 63 11.20 -2.08 -1.54
N MET A 64 10.49 -2.95 -0.85
CA MET A 64 11.08 -4.05 -0.10
C MET A 64 10.08 -5.21 -0.01
N ALA A 65 10.57 -6.42 0.18
CA ALA A 65 9.73 -7.58 0.38
C ALA A 65 9.19 -7.61 1.81
N VAL A 66 8.07 -8.29 2.05
CA VAL A 66 7.57 -8.55 3.40
C VAL A 66 7.76 -10.02 3.71
N LYS A 67 8.34 -10.32 4.86
CA LYS A 67 8.37 -11.66 5.43
C LYS A 67 7.74 -11.67 6.81
N ALA A 68 7.14 -12.78 7.19
CA ALA A 68 6.76 -13.00 8.57
C ALA A 68 8.04 -13.15 9.42
N GLY A 69 8.13 -12.38 10.51
CA GLY A 69 9.11 -12.60 11.57
C GLY A 69 8.48 -13.44 12.70
N TYR A 70 9.23 -14.36 13.27
CA TYR A 70 8.81 -15.09 14.47
C TYR A 70 9.16 -14.29 15.73
N SER A 71 8.15 -13.90 16.49
CA SER A 71 8.22 -13.29 17.84
C SER A 71 6.86 -13.55 18.52
N PRO A 72 6.72 -13.52 19.85
CA PRO A 72 5.40 -13.57 20.49
C PRO A 72 4.56 -12.38 20.00
N GLY A 73 3.56 -12.67 19.16
CA GLY A 73 2.91 -11.69 18.28
C GLY A 73 3.58 -11.65 16.91
N THR A 74 2.88 -12.10 15.85
CA THR A 74 3.41 -12.11 14.49
C THR A 74 3.71 -10.69 14.02
N VAL A 75 4.99 -10.40 13.76
CA VAL A 75 5.43 -9.11 13.21
C VAL A 75 5.75 -9.29 11.73
N LEU A 76 5.16 -8.46 10.88
CA LEU A 76 5.60 -8.35 9.48
C LEU A 76 6.92 -7.56 9.44
N ARG A 77 7.97 -8.19 8.91
CA ARG A 77 9.26 -7.54 8.69
C ARG A 77 9.41 -7.24 7.23
N VAL A 78 9.76 -5.99 6.96
CA VAL A 78 10.12 -5.54 5.62
C VAL A 78 11.61 -5.85 5.43
N VAL A 79 11.98 -6.54 4.35
CA VAL A 79 13.33 -7.06 4.05
C VAL A 79 13.78 -6.75 2.63
#